data_AF-A0A151TZE8-F1
#
_entry.id   AF-A0A151TZE8-F1
#
_cell.length_a   1.000
_cell.length_b   1.000
_cell.length_c   1.000
_cell.angle_alpha   90.00
_cell.angle_beta   90.00
_cell.angle_gamma   90.00
#
_symmetry.space_group_name_H-M   'P 1'
#
loop_
_entity.id
_entity.type
_entity.pdbx_description
1 polymer ?
#
loop_
_entity_poly.entity_id
_entity_poly.type
_entity_poly.pdbx_seq_one_letter_code
_entity_poly.pdbx_strand_id
1 'polypeptide(L)'
;MYYCFFRDLGVCLPFTQFEYDFLNHVNAAPCQLHPNSWGFLRAFQVLCTVLGIEVSLPVFLHFYQLKLGVPPYGILSLNGSRDGGLFTLYSQSYKNFKQEFFRAALVNVDLPQFPFYWCPRPSRFHGVGQVKLRALEVAAIDNLAALPRPLDCKLVLSRANAAYKERALESEYFVFWWLGVCVAFFC
;
A
#
# COMPACT_ATOMS: atom_id res chain seq x y z
N MET A 1 -3.64 12.71 0.01
CA MET A 1 -3.61 11.31 0.49
C MET A 1 -4.40 11.24 1.79
N TYR A 2 -5.11 10.16 2.10
CA TYR A 2 -5.94 10.10 3.31
C TYR A 2 -5.08 9.95 4.58
N TYR A 3 -5.44 10.66 5.65
CA TYR A 3 -4.67 10.71 6.90
C TYR A 3 -4.49 9.32 7.54
N CYS A 4 -5.50 8.45 7.41
CA CYS A 4 -5.48 7.10 7.95
C CYS A 4 -4.37 6.21 7.36
N PHE A 5 -3.84 6.52 6.17
CA PHE A 5 -2.73 5.74 5.59
C PHE A 5 -1.48 5.82 6.48
N PHE A 6 -1.20 7.01 7.02
CA PHE A 6 -0.08 7.25 7.90
C PHE A 6 -0.39 6.79 9.33
N ARG A 7 -1.52 7.27 9.89
CA ARG A 7 -1.91 7.01 11.29
C ARG A 7 -2.09 5.52 11.57
N ASP A 8 -2.82 4.82 10.71
CA ASP A 8 -3.35 3.49 11.02
C ASP A 8 -2.56 2.38 10.33
N LEU A 9 -2.09 2.64 9.10
CA LEU A 9 -1.47 1.63 8.23
C LEU A 9 0.05 1.72 8.19
N GLY A 10 0.66 2.75 8.79
CA GLY A 10 2.11 2.93 8.82
C GLY A 10 2.71 3.18 7.44
N VAL A 11 1.96 3.78 6.52
CA VAL A 11 2.51 4.27 5.23
C VAL A 11 3.48 5.40 5.54
N CYS A 12 4.65 5.38 4.93
CA CYS A 12 5.68 6.41 5.11
C CYS A 12 6.00 7.08 3.76
N LEU A 13 6.50 8.30 3.82
CA LEU A 13 7.07 9.00 2.66
C LEU A 13 8.59 9.16 2.84
N PRO A 14 9.38 9.20 1.74
CA PRO A 14 8.96 8.88 0.37
C PRO A 14 8.46 7.42 0.26
N PHE A 15 7.61 7.14 -0.72
CA PHE A 15 7.16 5.75 -0.90
C PHE A 15 8.35 4.87 -1.29
N THR A 16 8.19 3.59 -0.98
CA THR A 16 9.13 2.54 -1.40
C THR A 16 9.04 2.28 -2.90
N GLN A 17 10.09 1.71 -3.49
CA GLN A 17 10.09 1.34 -4.91
C GLN A 17 8.92 0.42 -5.25
N PHE A 18 8.60 -0.56 -4.40
CA PHE A 18 7.45 -1.44 -4.57
C PHE A 18 6.11 -0.70 -4.67
N GLU A 19 5.89 0.32 -3.82
CA GLU A 19 4.67 1.13 -3.86
C GLU A 19 4.61 1.98 -5.14
N TYR A 20 5.73 2.55 -5.59
CA TYR A 20 5.80 3.24 -6.89
C TYR A 20 5.48 2.29 -8.05
N ASP A 21 6.13 1.13 -8.09
CA ASP A 21 5.94 0.12 -9.13
C ASP A 21 4.48 -0.34 -9.18
N PHE A 22 3.86 -0.56 -8.02
CA PHE A 22 2.45 -0.91 -7.93
C PHE A 22 1.55 0.21 -8.48
N LEU A 23 1.72 1.45 -8.04
CA LEU A 23 0.91 2.60 -8.49
C LEU A 23 1.04 2.86 -9.99
N ASN A 24 2.25 2.69 -10.54
CA ASN A 24 2.50 2.73 -11.98
C ASN A 24 1.79 1.59 -12.71
N HIS A 25 1.91 0.37 -12.20
CA HIS A 25 1.29 -0.82 -12.79
C HIS A 25 -0.24 -0.66 -12.90
N VAL A 26 -0.88 -0.15 -11.86
CA VAL A 26 -2.34 0.07 -11.85
C VAL A 26 -2.76 1.42 -12.46
N ASN A 27 -1.80 2.25 -12.88
CA ASN A 27 -2.03 3.61 -13.36
C ASN A 27 -3.00 4.40 -12.46
N ALA A 28 -2.65 4.54 -11.18
CA ALA A 28 -3.52 5.21 -10.21
C ALA A 28 -2.74 6.02 -9.18
N ALA A 29 -3.36 7.10 -8.73
CA ALA A 29 -2.85 7.88 -7.61
C ALA A 29 -3.10 7.19 -6.25
N PRO A 30 -2.27 7.47 -5.24
CA PRO A 30 -2.44 6.93 -3.89
C PRO A 30 -3.84 7.07 -3.31
N CYS A 31 -4.48 8.22 -3.55
CA CYS A 31 -5.83 8.52 -3.05
C CYS A 31 -6.95 7.78 -3.78
N GLN A 32 -6.67 7.13 -4.91
CA GLN A 32 -7.65 6.29 -5.59
C GLN A 32 -7.78 4.92 -4.91
N LEU A 33 -6.78 4.48 -4.16
CA LEU A 33 -6.82 3.20 -3.46
C LEU A 33 -7.60 3.29 -2.15
N HIS A 34 -8.40 2.26 -1.89
CA HIS A 34 -9.08 2.08 -0.61
C HIS A 34 -8.05 1.85 0.52
N PRO A 35 -8.31 2.32 1.77
CA PRO A 35 -7.41 2.08 2.90
C PRO A 35 -7.01 0.62 3.11
N ASN A 36 -7.95 -0.34 3.01
CA ASN A 36 -7.59 -1.76 3.10
C ASN A 36 -6.58 -2.22 2.03
N SER A 37 -6.63 -1.64 0.82
CA SER A 37 -5.65 -1.93 -0.24
C SER A 37 -4.26 -1.48 0.17
N TRP A 38 -4.14 -0.28 0.75
CA TRP A 38 -2.88 0.20 1.33
C TRP A 38 -2.41 -0.67 2.49
N GLY A 39 -3.33 -1.16 3.32
CA GLY A 39 -3.01 -2.10 4.38
C GLY A 39 -2.38 -3.38 3.83
N PHE A 40 -2.87 -3.92 2.72
CA PHE A 40 -2.26 -5.09 2.07
C PHE A 40 -0.87 -4.82 1.51
N LEU A 41 -0.64 -3.66 0.88
CA LEU A 41 0.69 -3.28 0.39
C LEU A 41 1.68 -3.23 1.55
N ARG A 42 1.36 -2.52 2.64
CA ARG A 42 2.25 -2.41 3.81
C ARG A 42 2.43 -3.76 4.52
N ALA A 43 1.37 -4.52 4.73
CA ALA A 43 1.45 -5.82 5.40
C ALA A 43 2.31 -6.82 4.58
N PHE A 44 2.24 -6.76 3.25
CA PHE A 44 3.07 -7.58 2.38
C PHE A 44 4.56 -7.23 2.55
N GLN A 45 4.91 -5.95 2.55
CA GLN A 45 6.29 -5.52 2.77
C GLN A 45 6.82 -5.98 4.12
N VAL A 46 6.05 -5.80 5.19
CA VAL A 46 6.41 -6.24 6.54
C VAL A 46 6.59 -7.77 6.59
N LEU A 47 5.67 -8.53 6.02
CA LEU A 47 5.74 -9.98 5.99
C LEU A 47 7.00 -10.47 5.25
N CYS A 48 7.26 -9.92 4.05
CA CYS A 48 8.45 -10.22 3.27
C CYS A 48 9.73 -9.93 4.04
N THR A 49 9.82 -8.76 4.70
CA THR A 49 10.97 -8.42 5.55
C THR A 49 11.17 -9.42 6.69
N VAL A 50 10.10 -9.81 7.39
CA VAL A 50 10.17 -10.77 8.50
C VAL A 50 10.61 -12.17 8.02
N LEU A 51 10.18 -12.57 6.83
CA LEU A 51 10.52 -13.89 6.26
C LEU A 51 11.84 -13.89 5.47
N GLY A 52 12.52 -12.74 5.34
CA GLY A 52 13.71 -12.63 4.50
C GLY A 52 13.46 -12.83 3.01
N ILE A 53 12.23 -12.57 2.55
CA ILE A 53 11.81 -12.68 1.15
C ILE A 53 11.92 -11.30 0.50
N GLU A 54 12.44 -11.25 -0.73
CA GLU A 54 12.46 -10.01 -1.52
C GLU A 54 11.03 -9.54 -1.80
N VAL A 55 10.75 -8.25 -1.56
CA VAL A 55 9.47 -7.64 -1.90
C VAL A 55 9.38 -7.52 -3.43
N SER A 56 8.52 -8.34 -4.05
CA SER A 56 8.36 -8.40 -5.51
C SER A 56 6.93 -8.08 -5.93
N LEU A 57 6.78 -7.18 -6.91
CA LEU A 57 5.48 -6.83 -7.49
C LEU A 57 4.79 -8.06 -8.10
N PRO A 58 5.40 -8.86 -8.99
CA PRO A 58 4.80 -10.10 -9.48
C PRO A 58 4.31 -11.03 -8.35
N VAL A 59 5.10 -11.23 -7.29
CA VAL A 59 4.68 -12.06 -6.16
C VAL A 59 3.44 -11.48 -5.47
N PHE A 60 3.38 -10.17 -5.26
CA PHE A 60 2.18 -9.52 -4.72
C PHE A 60 0.97 -9.69 -5.64
N LEU A 61 1.13 -9.44 -6.94
CA LEU A 61 0.05 -9.55 -7.92
C LEU A 61 -0.53 -10.96 -7.95
N HIS A 62 0.27 -12.01 -7.72
CA HIS A 62 -0.22 -13.40 -7.68
C HIS A 62 -1.36 -13.60 -6.67
N PHE A 63 -1.25 -13.02 -5.47
CA PHE A 63 -2.22 -13.20 -4.39
C PHE A 63 -3.41 -12.23 -4.44
N TYR A 64 -3.36 -11.21 -5.30
CA TYR A 64 -4.39 -10.16 -5.33
C TYR A 64 -4.99 -9.95 -6.72
N GLN A 65 -6.07 -9.19 -6.73
CA GLN A 65 -6.69 -8.64 -7.94
C GLN A 65 -7.25 -7.26 -7.62
N LEU A 66 -7.31 -6.40 -8.63
CA LEU A 66 -7.83 -5.05 -8.48
C LEU A 66 -9.26 -4.96 -9.01
N LYS A 67 -10.18 -4.53 -8.15
CA LYS A 67 -11.55 -4.15 -8.55
C LYS A 67 -11.64 -2.64 -8.67
N LEU A 68 -12.22 -2.17 -9.77
CA LEU A 68 -12.56 -0.77 -9.95
C LEU A 68 -13.92 -0.48 -9.32
N GLY A 69 -14.02 0.59 -8.54
CA GLY A 69 -15.30 1.14 -8.13
C GLY A 69 -16.12 1.68 -9.31
N VAL A 70 -17.33 2.14 -9.02
CA VAL A 70 -18.26 2.65 -10.03
C VAL A 70 -17.67 3.89 -10.73
N PRO A 71 -17.62 3.92 -12.07
CA PRO A 71 -17.16 5.09 -12.84
C PRO A 71 -17.99 6.36 -12.58
N PRO A 72 -17.45 7.57 -12.82
CA PRO A 72 -16.12 7.88 -13.36
C PRO A 72 -15.01 7.99 -12.31
N TYR A 73 -15.34 8.04 -11.02
CA TYR A 73 -14.39 8.25 -9.91
C TYR A 73 -14.46 7.13 -8.86
N GLY A 74 -14.41 5.88 -9.32
CA GLY A 74 -14.46 4.71 -8.47
C GLY A 74 -13.19 4.53 -7.64
N ILE A 75 -13.35 4.28 -6.33
CA ILE A 75 -12.24 3.87 -5.47
C ILE A 75 -11.77 2.46 -5.89
N LEU A 76 -10.46 2.27 -5.91
CA LEU A 76 -9.79 1.02 -6.27
C LEU A 76 -9.62 0.14 -5.04
N SER A 77 -10.11 -1.10 -5.12
CA SER A 77 -10.06 -2.06 -4.01
C SER A 77 -9.34 -3.32 -4.43
N LEU A 78 -8.29 -3.66 -3.70
CA LEU A 78 -7.65 -4.96 -3.78
C LEU A 78 -8.49 -6.00 -3.07
N ASN A 79 -8.53 -7.19 -3.65
CA ASN A 79 -9.15 -8.39 -3.11
C ASN A 79 -8.24 -9.59 -3.36
N GLY A 80 -8.44 -10.69 -2.64
CA GLY A 80 -7.74 -11.93 -2.93
C GLY A 80 -7.93 -12.36 -4.38
N SER A 81 -6.88 -12.90 -4.98
CA SER A 81 -6.92 -13.54 -6.30
C SER A 81 -7.68 -14.87 -6.23
N ARG A 82 -7.64 -15.64 -7.32
CA ARG A 82 -8.21 -17.00 -7.35
C ARG A 82 -7.48 -17.95 -6.39
N ASP A 83 -6.21 -17.70 -6.13
CA ASP A 83 -5.35 -18.49 -5.23
C ASP A 83 -5.43 -18.02 -3.76
N GLY A 84 -6.35 -17.10 -3.48
CA GLY A 84 -6.60 -16.52 -2.17
C GLY A 84 -5.64 -15.39 -1.81
N GLY A 85 -6.15 -14.40 -1.05
CA GLY A 85 -5.33 -13.31 -0.52
C GLY A 85 -4.43 -13.75 0.63
N LEU A 86 -3.41 -12.94 0.93
CA LEU A 86 -2.52 -13.21 2.07
C LEU A 86 -3.10 -12.75 3.39
N PHE A 87 -3.88 -11.66 3.40
CA PHE A 87 -4.30 -10.98 4.61
C PHE A 87 -5.82 -10.82 4.73
N THR A 88 -6.31 -10.78 5.96
CA THR A 88 -7.65 -10.28 6.29
C THR A 88 -7.72 -8.77 6.09
N LEU A 89 -8.92 -8.21 5.94
CA LEU A 89 -9.09 -6.75 5.88
C LEU A 89 -8.58 -6.11 7.18
N TYR A 90 -7.87 -4.98 7.08
CA TYR A 90 -7.47 -4.20 8.26
C TYR A 90 -8.70 -3.73 9.07
N SER A 91 -9.74 -3.29 8.36
CA SER A 91 -11.04 -3.00 8.94
C SER A 91 -12.15 -3.53 8.02
N GLN A 92 -13.13 -4.22 8.60
CA GLN A 92 -14.37 -4.64 7.94
C GLN A 92 -15.12 -3.44 7.34
N SER A 93 -15.04 -2.28 8.00
CA SER A 93 -15.68 -1.05 7.54
C SER A 93 -14.77 0.14 7.85
N TYR A 94 -14.07 0.60 6.82
CA TYR A 94 -13.29 1.83 6.89
C TYR A 94 -14.23 3.01 6.63
N LYS A 95 -14.87 3.50 7.69
CA LYS A 95 -15.78 4.66 7.60
C LYS A 95 -14.99 5.96 7.66
N ASN A 96 -15.53 7.01 7.04
CA ASN A 96 -15.05 8.39 7.19
C ASN A 96 -13.59 8.68 6.79
N PHE A 97 -12.86 7.74 6.19
CA PHE A 97 -11.45 7.93 5.81
C PHE A 97 -11.22 9.10 4.83
N LYS A 98 -12.28 9.51 4.12
CA LYS A 98 -12.24 10.64 3.17
C LYS A 98 -12.28 12.01 3.83
N GLN A 99 -12.52 12.09 5.14
CA GLN A 99 -12.68 13.35 5.85
C GLN A 99 -11.34 14.04 6.19
N GLU A 100 -10.28 13.25 6.36
CA GLU A 100 -8.96 13.75 6.74
C GLU A 100 -7.94 13.44 5.64
N PHE A 101 -7.20 14.45 5.19
CA PHE A 101 -6.21 14.28 4.13
C PHE A 101 -4.96 15.13 4.35
N PHE A 102 -3.84 14.60 3.85
CA PHE A 102 -2.60 15.33 3.66
C PHE A 102 -2.43 15.73 2.20
N ARG A 103 -1.86 16.91 1.98
CA ARG A 103 -1.31 17.29 0.68
C ARG A 103 0.16 16.90 0.66
N ALA A 104 0.52 16.04 -0.28
CA ALA A 104 1.92 15.85 -0.65
C ALA A 104 2.28 16.93 -1.68
N ALA A 105 3.55 17.32 -1.73
CA ALA A 105 4.10 18.15 -2.78
C ALA A 105 5.38 17.49 -3.29
N LEU A 106 5.67 17.64 -4.59
CA LEU A 106 6.96 17.25 -5.15
C LEU A 106 7.98 18.30 -4.73
N VAL A 107 9.10 17.85 -4.15
CA VAL A 107 10.23 18.70 -3.79
C VAL A 107 11.41 18.25 -4.63
N ASN A 108 12.04 19.18 -5.35
CA ASN A 108 13.26 18.96 -6.13
C ASN A 108 13.19 17.87 -7.22
N VAL A 109 12.01 17.60 -7.81
CA VAL A 109 11.85 16.69 -8.95
C VAL A 109 10.93 17.29 -10.01
N ASP A 110 11.31 17.17 -11.28
CA ASP A 110 10.54 17.74 -12.40
C ASP A 110 9.35 16.86 -12.80
N LEU A 111 9.41 15.55 -12.55
CA LEU A 111 8.37 14.59 -12.90
C LEU A 111 8.10 13.61 -11.75
N PRO A 112 6.82 13.30 -11.47
CA PRO A 112 6.47 12.34 -10.43
C PRO A 112 6.79 10.91 -10.89
N GLN A 113 7.36 10.10 -9.99
CA GLN A 113 7.70 8.69 -10.26
C GLN A 113 6.48 7.75 -10.34
N PHE A 114 5.28 8.28 -10.07
CA PHE A 114 4.00 7.57 -10.11
C PHE A 114 2.89 8.57 -10.41
N PRO A 115 1.67 8.13 -10.79
CA PRO A 115 0.58 9.07 -11.04
C PRO A 115 0.21 9.86 -9.79
N PHE A 116 0.47 11.16 -9.81
CA PHE A 116 0.24 12.02 -8.65
C PHE A 116 -1.23 12.47 -8.51
N TYR A 117 -1.95 12.53 -9.63
CA TYR A 117 -3.33 12.99 -9.73
C TYR A 117 -4.28 11.85 -10.10
N TRP A 118 -5.58 12.07 -9.88
CA TRP A 118 -6.60 11.07 -10.17
C TRP A 118 -6.59 10.64 -11.64
N CYS A 119 -6.27 9.38 -11.88
CA CYS A 119 -6.23 8.78 -13.20
C CYS A 119 -7.64 8.35 -13.65
N PRO A 120 -8.09 8.77 -14.85
CA PRO A 120 -9.42 8.44 -15.35
C PRO A 120 -9.54 6.98 -15.83
N ARG A 121 -8.42 6.31 -16.13
CA ARG A 121 -8.37 4.94 -16.66
C ARG A 121 -7.35 4.09 -15.90
N PRO A 122 -7.66 3.67 -14.67
CA PRO A 122 -6.85 2.73 -13.92
C PRO A 122 -6.82 1.35 -14.60
N SER A 123 -5.67 0.68 -14.51
CA SER A 123 -5.43 -0.64 -15.09
C SER A 123 -5.88 -1.75 -14.12
N ARG A 124 -6.77 -2.62 -14.58
CA ARG A 124 -7.19 -3.81 -13.82
C ARG A 124 -6.14 -4.91 -13.95
N PHE A 125 -6.03 -5.75 -12.93
CA PHE A 125 -5.30 -7.01 -13.00
C PHE A 125 -6.03 -8.10 -12.21
N HIS A 126 -5.78 -9.35 -12.59
CA HIS A 126 -6.32 -10.55 -11.95
C HIS A 126 -5.17 -11.55 -11.78
N GLY A 127 -4.51 -11.55 -10.62
CA GLY A 127 -3.31 -12.36 -10.45
C GLY A 127 -2.10 -11.81 -11.22
N VAL A 128 -1.09 -12.66 -11.37
CA VAL A 128 0.14 -12.41 -12.16
C VAL A 128 -0.08 -12.34 -13.68
N GLY A 129 -1.21 -12.84 -14.18
CA GLY A 129 -1.50 -12.88 -15.62
C GLY A 129 -0.44 -13.66 -16.41
N GLN A 130 0.06 -13.06 -17.50
CA GLN A 130 1.09 -13.65 -18.37
C GLN A 130 2.53 -13.21 -18.01
N VAL A 131 2.72 -12.53 -16.87
CA VAL A 131 4.06 -12.07 -16.48
C VAL A 131 4.96 -13.29 -16.22
N LYS A 132 6.11 -13.34 -16.89
CA LYS A 132 7.09 -14.41 -16.72
C LYS A 132 7.76 -14.28 -15.34
N LEU A 133 7.47 -15.22 -14.46
CA LEU A 133 8.07 -15.28 -13.12
C LEU A 133 9.50 -15.80 -13.15
N ARG A 134 10.37 -15.22 -12.32
CA ARG A 134 11.70 -15.74 -12.02
C ARG A 134 11.59 -16.93 -11.06
N ALA A 135 12.59 -17.81 -11.04
CA ALA A 135 12.61 -18.96 -10.14
C ALA A 135 12.48 -18.56 -8.65
N LEU A 136 13.11 -17.44 -8.25
CA LEU A 136 13.00 -16.89 -6.90
C LEU A 136 11.58 -16.41 -6.56
N GLU A 137 10.86 -15.88 -7.54
CA GLU A 137 9.48 -15.41 -7.35
C GLU A 137 8.50 -16.57 -7.23
N VAL A 138 8.72 -17.65 -7.99
CA VAL A 138 7.98 -18.91 -7.85
C VAL A 138 8.19 -19.49 -6.44
N ALA A 139 9.44 -19.60 -5.99
CA ALA A 139 9.75 -20.09 -4.65
C ALA A 139 9.14 -19.20 -3.56
N ALA A 140 9.17 -17.87 -3.74
CA ALA A 140 8.53 -16.94 -2.82
C ALA A 140 7.00 -17.12 -2.76
N ILE A 141 6.35 -17.33 -3.91
CA ILE A 141 4.92 -17.64 -3.98
C ILE A 141 4.63 -18.94 -3.23
N ASP A 142 5.39 -20.00 -3.47
CA ASP A 142 5.17 -21.30 -2.80
C ASP A 142 5.32 -21.18 -1.27
N ASN A 143 6.37 -20.48 -0.81
CA ASN A 143 6.60 -20.23 0.61
C ASN A 143 5.45 -19.44 1.26
N LEU A 144 4.98 -18.39 0.59
CA LEU A 144 3.87 -17.58 1.09
C LEU A 144 2.52 -18.32 1.02
N ALA A 145 2.32 -19.15 0.00
CA ALA A 145 1.12 -19.94 -0.19
C ALA A 145 0.96 -21.01 0.90
N ALA A 146 2.07 -21.54 1.41
CA ALA A 146 2.13 -22.54 2.48
C ALA A 146 1.82 -21.99 3.89
N LEU A 147 1.77 -20.66 4.06
CA LEU A 147 1.39 -20.05 5.34
C LEU A 147 -0.10 -20.31 5.69
N PRO A 148 -0.48 -20.29 6.98
CA PRO A 148 -1.89 -20.34 7.37
C PRO A 148 -2.59 -19.03 6.99
N ARG A 149 -3.22 -19.00 5.80
CA ARG A 149 -3.88 -17.83 5.23
C ARG A 149 -5.40 -17.84 5.45
N PRO A 150 -6.05 -16.67 5.62
CA PRO A 150 -5.46 -15.33 5.63
C PRO A 150 -4.84 -14.95 6.98
N LEU A 151 -3.71 -14.24 6.94
CA LEU A 151 -3.04 -13.67 8.11
C LEU A 151 -3.77 -12.40 8.60
N ASP A 152 -3.72 -12.11 9.90
CA ASP A 152 -4.32 -10.89 10.44
C ASP A 152 -3.50 -9.64 10.02
N CYS A 153 -4.07 -8.81 9.13
CA CYS A 153 -3.40 -7.61 8.61
C CYS A 153 -3.06 -6.63 9.74
N LYS A 154 -3.98 -6.45 10.69
CA LYS A 154 -3.80 -5.49 11.78
C LYS A 154 -2.68 -5.95 12.72
N LEU A 155 -2.58 -7.25 12.98
CA LEU A 155 -1.50 -7.84 13.77
C LEU A 155 -0.13 -7.73 13.07
N VAL A 156 -0.07 -7.97 11.76
CA VAL A 156 1.17 -7.82 10.98
C VAL A 156 1.65 -6.36 11.06
N LEU A 157 0.74 -5.40 10.85
CA LEU A 157 1.08 -3.97 10.88
C LEU A 157 1.38 -3.45 12.30
N SER A 158 0.72 -3.95 13.35
CA SER A 158 0.99 -3.48 14.71
C SER A 158 2.42 -3.78 15.17
N ARG A 159 3.00 -4.91 14.72
CA ARG A 159 4.39 -5.27 15.02
C ARG A 159 5.39 -4.34 14.33
N ALA A 160 5.11 -3.95 13.08
CA ALA A 160 5.95 -3.00 12.36
C ALA A 160 5.82 -1.55 12.90
N ASN A 161 4.61 -1.14 13.24
CA ASN A 161 4.33 0.22 13.72
C ASN A 161 4.92 0.51 15.10
N ALA A 162 5.12 -0.50 15.96
CA ALA A 162 5.85 -0.34 17.22
C ALA A 162 7.29 0.12 16.97
N ALA A 163 8.00 -0.55 16.05
CA ALA A 163 9.36 -0.19 15.65
C ALA A 163 9.45 1.11 14.84
N TYR A 164 8.34 1.58 14.24
CA TYR A 164 8.27 2.89 13.60
C TYR A 164 8.05 4.00 14.63
N LYS A 165 7.15 3.82 15.60
CA LYS A 165 6.93 4.82 16.66
C LYS A 165 8.20 5.12 17.44
N GLU A 166 9.02 4.09 17.72
CA GLU A 166 10.33 4.27 18.37
C GLU A 166 11.28 5.13 17.51
N ARG A 167 11.36 4.89 16.21
CA ARG A 167 12.21 5.68 15.29
C ARG A 167 11.67 7.08 14.98
N ALA A 168 10.34 7.22 14.91
CA ALA A 168 9.68 8.50 14.63
C ALA A 168 9.71 9.46 15.83
N LEU A 169 9.93 8.94 17.04
CA LEU A 169 10.26 9.76 18.21
C LEU A 169 11.70 10.32 18.13
N GLU A 170 12.60 9.69 17.37
CA GLU A 170 13.99 10.13 17.20
C GLU A 170 14.22 11.05 15.99
N SER A 171 13.36 11.00 14.97
CA SER A 171 13.37 11.97 13.87
C SER A 171 12.42 13.14 14.17
N GLU A 172 12.93 14.37 14.14
CA GLU A 172 12.16 15.62 14.38
C GLU A 172 11.00 15.81 13.38
N TYR A 173 9.87 15.14 13.60
CA TYR A 173 8.63 15.46 12.91
C TYR A 173 7.95 16.63 13.63
N PHE A 174 8.14 17.85 13.12
CA PHE A 174 7.33 18.99 13.55
C PHE A 174 5.93 18.89 12.94
N VAL A 175 5.03 18.20 13.63
CA VAL A 175 3.59 18.23 13.35
C VAL A 175 3.05 19.58 13.85
N PHE A 176 3.07 20.61 13.00
CA PHE A 176 2.38 21.87 13.31
C PHE A 176 0.90 21.74 12.96
N TRP A 177 0.05 21.74 13.98
CA TRP A 177 -1.38 21.99 13.84
C TRP A 177 -1.59 23.50 13.67
N TRP A 178 -1.76 23.95 12.43
CA TRP A 178 -2.27 25.29 12.15
C TRP A 178 -3.51 25.17 11.25
N LEU A 179 -4.64 25.68 11.73
CA LEU A 179 -5.89 25.84 10.97
C LEU A 179 -6.39 24.55 10.27
N GLY A 180 -6.22 23.38 10.89
CA GLY A 180 -6.73 22.10 10.35
C GLY A 180 -5.96 21.54 9.15
N VAL A 181 -4.76 22.05 8.87
CA VAL A 181 -3.86 21.53 7.84
C VAL A 181 -2.63 20.95 8.52
N CYS A 182 -2.31 19.70 8.19
CA CYS A 182 -1.09 19.04 8.63
C CYS A 182 -0.11 19.06 7.46
N VAL A 183 1.02 19.77 7.61
CA VAL A 183 2.08 19.87 6.61
C VAL A 183 3.27 19.10 7.14
N ALA A 184 3.71 18.07 6.42
CA ALA A 184 4.95 17.35 6.73
C ALA A 184 6.06 17.94 5.85
N PHE A 185 7.10 18.49 6.49
CA PHE A 185 8.34 18.84 5.82
C PHE A 185 9.28 17.63 5.94
N PHE A 186 9.86 17.22 4.81
CA PHE A 186 10.91 16.21 4.75
C PHE A 186 12.21 16.95 4.41
N CYS A 187 13.24 16.80 5.25
CA CYS A 187 14.62 17.17 4.90
C CYS A 187 15.24 16.12 3.99
#